data_AF-A0A8I1P4G8-F1
#
_entry.id   AF-A0A8I1P4G8-F1
#
_cell.length_a   1.000
_cell.length_b   1.000
_cell.length_c   1.000
_cell.angle_alpha   90.00
_cell.angle_beta   90.00
_cell.angle_gamma   90.00
#
_symmetry.space_group_name_H-M   'P 1'
#
loop_
_entity.id
_entity.type
_entity.pdbx_description
1 polymer ?
#
loop_
_entity_poly.entity_id
_entity_poly.type
_entity_poly.pdbx_seq_one_letter_code
_entity_poly.pdbx_strand_id
1 'polypeptide(L)'
;MSKKPAKTAASENEGSGTPKKRSKLKLALLVLAPLVVLAGGGYAGWAFFLAPAPAEASAQAGEGTGEAPEQTPDPVQVAAVPVDIAAQTSFTHSYALSVLIEEMCGEISVPALKAASEEEAHADAQLVALSWTAASRRVNALSEKSCGHFFAEIENADAKAATIAADKAAAAAKGKAKH
;
A
#
# COMPACT_ATOMS: atom_id res chain seq x y z
N MET A 1 36.48 0.49 56.06
CA MET A 1 37.65 -0.40 56.10
C MET A 1 37.21 -1.78 55.62
N SER A 2 37.43 -2.09 54.34
CA SER A 2 37.08 -3.40 53.76
C SER A 2 38.35 -4.12 53.33
N LYS A 3 38.74 -5.15 54.10
CA LYS A 3 39.86 -6.04 53.79
C LYS A 3 39.35 -7.23 52.97
N LYS A 4 39.91 -7.46 51.79
CA LYS A 4 39.98 -8.77 51.13
C LYS A 4 41.27 -9.48 51.54
N PRO A 5 41.28 -10.82 51.54
CA PRO A 5 42.14 -11.57 50.60
C PRO A 5 41.37 -12.79 50.02
N ALA A 6 41.36 -13.09 48.71
CA ALA A 6 42.41 -13.67 47.85
C ALA A 6 42.84 -15.10 48.24
N LYS A 7 42.45 -16.13 47.47
CA LYS A 7 43.27 -16.85 46.47
C LYS A 7 42.81 -18.31 46.23
N THR A 8 42.96 -18.68 44.96
CA THR A 8 42.61 -19.85 44.13
C THR A 8 43.19 -21.22 44.49
N ALA A 9 42.52 -22.27 43.96
CA ALA A 9 43.00 -23.58 43.43
C ALA A 9 42.46 -24.80 44.22
N ALA A 10 41.47 -25.55 43.71
CA ALA A 10 41.51 -26.57 42.64
C ALA A 10 41.85 -27.98 43.17
N SER A 11 40.94 -28.93 43.00
CA SER A 11 41.27 -30.31 42.63
C SER A 11 40.06 -31.04 42.06
N GLU A 12 40.28 -31.65 40.90
CA GLU A 12 39.42 -32.54 40.11
C GLU A 12 38.89 -33.76 40.91
N ASN A 13 37.73 -34.30 40.50
CA ASN A 13 37.74 -35.66 39.93
C ASN A 13 36.54 -35.98 39.00
N GLU A 14 36.93 -36.55 37.85
CA GLU A 14 36.31 -37.42 36.85
C GLU A 14 34.80 -37.52 36.58
N GLY A 15 34.49 -37.46 35.27
CA GLY A 15 33.21 -37.87 34.69
C GLY A 15 33.19 -37.75 33.16
N SER A 16 33.95 -38.62 32.49
CA SER A 16 33.78 -39.14 31.11
C SER A 16 33.51 -38.21 29.91
N GLY A 17 34.42 -38.27 28.91
CA GLY A 17 34.07 -38.14 27.48
C GLY A 17 34.73 -36.98 26.71
N THR A 18 35.93 -37.17 26.19
CA THR A 18 36.47 -36.37 25.06
C THR A 18 35.82 -36.80 23.72
N PRO A 19 35.98 -36.06 22.60
CA PRO A 19 35.54 -34.69 22.33
C PRO A 19 34.80 -34.61 20.97
N LYS A 20 33.71 -33.82 20.84
CA LYS A 20 33.18 -33.46 19.49
C LYS A 20 33.25 -31.97 19.29
N LYS A 21 34.27 -31.53 18.53
CA LYS A 21 34.36 -30.18 17.92
C LYS A 21 33.03 -29.88 17.23
N ARG A 22 32.16 -29.10 17.87
CA ARG A 22 30.91 -28.67 17.25
C ARG A 22 31.25 -27.58 16.24
N SER A 23 31.07 -27.92 14.97
CA SER A 23 31.45 -27.14 13.81
C SER A 23 30.74 -25.78 13.79
N LYS A 24 31.52 -24.70 13.94
CA LYS A 24 31.09 -23.30 13.77
C LYS A 24 30.56 -23.00 12.36
N LEU A 25 30.79 -23.91 11.40
CA LEU A 25 30.31 -23.81 10.02
C LEU A 25 28.77 -23.81 9.93
N LYS A 26 28.08 -24.55 10.82
CA LYS A 26 26.61 -24.61 10.83
C LYS A 26 25.97 -23.36 11.40
N LEU A 27 26.70 -22.60 12.22
CA LEU A 27 26.22 -21.35 12.81
C LEU A 27 26.41 -20.16 11.84
N ALA A 28 27.45 -20.19 11.00
CA ALA A 28 27.64 -19.24 9.91
C ALA A 28 26.58 -19.40 8.79
N LEU A 29 26.16 -20.64 8.49
CA LEU A 29 25.17 -20.92 7.45
C LEU A 29 23.75 -20.41 7.80
N LEU A 30 23.38 -20.40 9.08
CA LEU A 30 22.09 -19.88 9.55
C LEU A 30 22.01 -18.34 9.56
N VAL A 31 23.15 -17.63 9.60
CA VAL A 31 23.20 -16.16 9.55
C VAL A 31 23.29 -15.63 8.11
N LEU A 32 23.76 -16.45 7.16
CA LEU A 32 23.84 -16.07 5.74
C LEU A 32 22.54 -16.29 4.96
N ALA A 33 21.66 -17.18 5.43
CA ALA A 33 20.38 -17.45 4.77
C ALA A 33 19.46 -16.21 4.66
N PRO A 34 19.31 -15.35 5.69
CA PRO A 34 18.49 -14.14 5.57
C PRO A 34 19.09 -13.12 4.59
N LEU A 35 20.42 -13.00 4.53
CA LEU A 35 21.11 -12.02 3.69
C LEU A 35 21.04 -12.34 2.20
N VAL A 36 21.05 -13.63 1.83
CA VAL A 36 20.86 -14.05 0.42
C VAL A 36 19.40 -13.90 -0.01
N VAL A 37 18.43 -14.14 0.87
CA VAL A 37 17.01 -13.91 0.58
C VAL A 37 16.69 -12.41 0.41
N LEU A 38 17.32 -11.54 1.22
CA LEU A 38 17.14 -10.08 1.13
C LEU A 38 17.86 -9.44 -0.07
N ALA A 39 18.97 -10.02 -0.56
CA ALA A 39 19.73 -9.44 -1.68
C ALA A 39 19.40 -10.05 -3.06
N GLY A 40 18.67 -11.17 -3.16
CA GLY A 40 18.44 -11.84 -4.45
C GLY A 40 17.07 -12.49 -4.67
N GLY A 41 16.18 -12.53 -3.67
CA GLY A 41 14.91 -13.27 -3.78
C GLY A 41 13.66 -12.44 -4.12
N GLY A 42 13.70 -11.11 -3.94
CA GLY A 42 12.50 -10.27 -4.01
C GLY A 42 11.94 -10.02 -5.41
N TYR A 43 12.77 -9.98 -6.44
CA TYR A 43 12.32 -9.63 -7.80
C TYR A 43 11.77 -10.82 -8.61
N ALA A 44 12.29 -12.03 -8.38
CA ALA A 44 11.84 -13.22 -9.11
C ALA A 44 10.48 -13.74 -8.61
N GLY A 45 10.20 -13.60 -7.31
CA GLY A 45 8.91 -13.97 -6.74
C GLY A 45 7.75 -13.10 -7.25
N TRP A 46 8.02 -11.82 -7.53
CA TRP A 46 6.99 -10.91 -8.06
C TRP A 46 6.66 -11.20 -9.54
N ALA A 47 7.63 -11.66 -10.33
CA ALA A 47 7.41 -12.02 -11.74
C ALA A 47 6.52 -13.26 -11.92
N PHE A 48 6.53 -14.20 -10.97
CA PHE A 48 5.64 -15.37 -11.02
C PHE A 48 4.18 -15.03 -10.66
N PHE A 49 3.95 -13.94 -9.93
CA PHE A 49 2.61 -13.46 -9.55
C PHE A 49 2.00 -12.54 -10.63
N LEU A 50 2.84 -11.93 -11.49
CA LEU A 50 2.44 -11.04 -12.59
C LEU A 50 2.49 -11.70 -13.98
N ALA A 51 2.98 -12.94 -14.10
CA ALA A 51 2.97 -13.66 -15.35
C ALA A 51 1.54 -14.14 -15.68
N PRO A 52 0.90 -13.67 -16.76
CA PRO A 52 -0.32 -14.30 -17.24
C PRO A 52 0.02 -15.73 -17.65
N ALA A 53 -0.70 -16.71 -17.07
CA ALA A 53 -0.56 -18.10 -17.49
C ALA A 53 -0.80 -18.20 -19.00
N PRO A 54 0.09 -18.87 -19.77
CA PRO A 54 -0.21 -19.16 -21.15
C PRO A 54 -1.47 -20.02 -21.20
N ALA A 55 -2.52 -19.51 -21.84
CA ALA A 55 -3.65 -20.29 -22.29
C ALA A 55 -3.11 -21.47 -23.09
N GLU A 56 -3.38 -22.71 -22.66
CA GLU A 56 -3.81 -23.88 -23.45
C GLU A 56 -4.02 -25.06 -22.48
N ALA A 57 -5.29 -25.46 -22.25
CA ALA A 57 -5.74 -26.86 -22.08
C ALA A 57 -7.16 -26.89 -21.49
N SER A 58 -8.13 -26.57 -22.35
CA SER A 58 -9.50 -27.03 -22.20
C SER A 58 -9.52 -28.56 -22.29
N ALA A 59 -9.75 -29.29 -21.19
CA ALA A 59 -10.34 -30.64 -21.17
C ALA A 59 -10.39 -31.19 -19.74
N GLN A 60 -11.56 -31.19 -19.10
CA GLN A 60 -12.33 -32.42 -18.82
C GLN A 60 -13.55 -32.12 -17.95
N ALA A 61 -14.66 -32.68 -18.42
CA ALA A 61 -15.95 -32.70 -17.76
C ALA A 61 -15.96 -33.68 -16.58
N GLY A 62 -16.74 -33.33 -15.56
CA GLY A 62 -17.83 -34.18 -15.05
C GLY A 62 -17.51 -35.35 -14.10
N GLU A 63 -18.23 -35.32 -12.97
CA GLU A 63 -18.68 -36.46 -12.12
C GLU A 63 -17.61 -37.16 -11.25
N GLY A 64 -17.73 -37.31 -9.92
CA GLY A 64 -18.79 -36.96 -8.98
C GLY A 64 -18.46 -37.46 -7.55
N THR A 65 -19.32 -37.04 -6.61
CA THR A 65 -19.58 -37.56 -5.25
C THR A 65 -18.52 -37.44 -4.14
N GLY A 66 -18.84 -36.62 -3.13
CA GLY A 66 -18.22 -36.71 -1.80
C GLY A 66 -18.47 -35.48 -0.91
N GLU A 67 -19.58 -35.53 -0.16
CA GLU A 67 -19.84 -34.87 1.14
C GLU A 67 -19.67 -33.34 1.34
N ALA A 68 -20.72 -32.72 1.90
CA ALA A 68 -20.73 -31.35 2.41
C ALA A 68 -19.68 -31.13 3.53
N PRO A 69 -19.14 -29.90 3.63
CA PRO A 69 -19.79 -28.99 4.58
C PRO A 69 -20.17 -27.69 3.90
N GLU A 70 -21.36 -27.22 4.24
CA GLU A 70 -21.87 -25.88 3.97
C GLU A 70 -20.87 -24.84 4.53
N GLN A 71 -19.94 -24.39 3.69
CA GLN A 71 -19.18 -23.18 3.93
C GLN A 71 -20.09 -22.01 3.53
N THR A 72 -20.86 -21.50 4.49
CA THR A 72 -21.23 -20.08 4.47
C THR A 72 -19.95 -19.30 4.18
N PRO A 73 -19.84 -18.56 3.07
CA PRO A 73 -18.72 -17.68 2.87
C PRO A 73 -18.75 -16.66 4.00
N ASP A 74 -17.68 -16.64 4.78
CA ASP A 74 -17.39 -15.63 5.78
C ASP A 74 -17.66 -14.23 5.15
N PRO A 75 -18.53 -13.37 5.70
CA PRO A 75 -18.87 -12.08 5.11
C PRO A 75 -17.76 -11.04 5.34
N VAL A 76 -16.51 -11.42 5.05
CA VAL A 76 -15.40 -10.50 4.94
C VAL A 76 -14.97 -10.52 3.48
N GLN A 77 -15.75 -9.83 2.65
CA GLN A 77 -15.33 -9.48 1.30
C GLN A 77 -14.13 -8.52 1.38
N VAL A 78 -12.92 -9.06 1.46
CA VAL A 78 -11.65 -8.34 1.22
C VAL A 78 -11.44 -8.14 -0.29
N ALA A 79 -12.49 -7.73 -1.01
CA ALA A 79 -12.47 -7.57 -2.48
C ALA A 79 -12.94 -6.18 -2.95
N ALA A 80 -13.19 -5.23 -2.04
CA ALA A 80 -13.53 -3.84 -2.38
C ALA A 80 -12.30 -2.92 -2.56
N VAL A 81 -11.09 -3.47 -2.49
CA VAL A 81 -9.83 -2.70 -2.45
C VAL A 81 -9.54 -1.84 -3.71
N PRO A 82 -10.01 -2.15 -4.94
CA PRO A 82 -9.68 -1.30 -6.08
C PRO A 82 -10.42 0.04 -6.11
N VAL A 83 -11.72 0.05 -5.82
CA VAL A 83 -12.60 1.20 -6.07
C VAL A 83 -12.49 2.24 -4.96
N ASP A 84 -12.33 1.79 -3.71
CA ASP A 84 -12.14 2.68 -2.56
C ASP A 84 -10.80 3.44 -2.61
N ILE A 85 -9.77 2.83 -3.18
CA ILE A 85 -8.47 3.49 -3.38
C ILE A 85 -8.57 4.49 -4.52
N ALA A 86 -9.18 4.11 -5.65
CA ALA A 86 -9.45 5.04 -6.74
C ALA A 86 -10.22 6.27 -6.23
N ALA A 87 -11.26 6.04 -5.43
CA ALA A 87 -12.06 7.09 -4.81
C ALA A 87 -11.25 7.98 -3.87
N GLN A 88 -10.31 7.46 -3.07
CA GLN A 88 -9.47 8.29 -2.19
C GLN A 88 -8.38 9.08 -2.93
N THR A 89 -8.01 8.63 -4.13
CA THR A 89 -6.95 9.28 -4.94
C THR A 89 -7.47 10.13 -6.09
N SER A 90 -8.79 10.23 -6.24
CA SER A 90 -9.45 11.00 -7.31
C SER A 90 -9.31 12.50 -7.09
N PHE A 91 -9.45 13.28 -8.17
CA PHE A 91 -9.55 14.74 -8.08
C PHE A 91 -10.81 15.14 -7.33
N THR A 92 -11.90 14.40 -7.52
CA THR A 92 -13.17 14.59 -6.83
C THR A 92 -13.04 14.45 -5.32
N HIS A 93 -12.21 13.54 -4.82
CA HIS A 93 -11.97 13.43 -3.38
C HIS A 93 -11.30 14.69 -2.83
N SER A 94 -10.28 15.19 -3.52
CA SER A 94 -9.56 16.39 -3.09
C SER A 94 -10.43 17.64 -3.22
N TYR A 95 -11.27 17.73 -4.26
CA TYR A 95 -12.26 18.80 -4.40
C TYR A 95 -13.34 18.72 -3.31
N ALA A 96 -13.82 17.52 -3.00
CA ALA A 96 -14.77 17.31 -1.92
C ALA A 96 -14.18 17.75 -0.57
N LEU A 97 -12.89 17.49 -0.32
CA LEU A 97 -12.21 18.00 0.87
C LEU A 97 -12.22 19.53 0.93
N SER A 98 -11.92 20.23 -0.17
CA SER A 98 -11.91 21.71 -0.16
C SER A 98 -13.27 22.30 0.20
N VAL A 99 -14.36 21.66 -0.25
CA VAL A 99 -15.73 22.08 0.09
C VAL A 99 -16.08 21.73 1.54
N LEU A 100 -15.76 20.52 1.99
CA LEU A 100 -16.18 20.03 3.31
C LEU A 100 -15.45 20.70 4.48
N ILE A 101 -14.22 21.20 4.28
CA ILE A 101 -13.46 21.86 5.34
C ILE A 101 -13.78 23.36 5.47
N GLU A 102 -14.55 23.93 4.55
CA GLU A 102 -14.77 25.39 4.44
C GLU A 102 -15.29 26.00 5.74
N GLU A 103 -16.25 25.36 6.40
CA GLU A 103 -16.87 25.88 7.63
C GLU A 103 -15.86 26.04 8.78
N MET A 104 -14.88 25.14 8.87
CA MET A 104 -13.91 25.13 9.98
C MET A 104 -12.59 25.83 9.63
N CYS A 105 -12.15 25.67 8.38
CA CYS A 105 -10.82 26.11 7.94
C CYS A 105 -10.85 27.35 7.05
N GLY A 106 -12.02 27.71 6.50
CA GLY A 106 -12.18 28.76 5.49
C GLY A 106 -12.09 28.24 4.06
N GLU A 107 -12.41 29.12 3.11
CA GLU A 107 -12.45 28.81 1.67
C GLU A 107 -11.04 28.79 1.05
N ILE A 108 -10.83 27.87 0.10
CA ILE A 108 -9.65 27.81 -0.75
C ILE A 108 -10.05 27.75 -2.23
N SER A 109 -9.40 28.58 -3.05
CA SER A 109 -9.66 28.62 -4.50
C SER A 109 -8.91 27.49 -5.22
N VAL A 110 -9.65 26.56 -5.81
CA VAL A 110 -9.11 25.37 -6.50
C VAL A 110 -9.75 25.15 -7.88
N PRO A 111 -9.58 26.09 -8.83
CA PRO A 111 -10.30 26.06 -10.10
C PRO A 111 -9.88 24.87 -10.99
N ALA A 112 -8.62 24.45 -10.97
CA ALA A 112 -8.17 23.32 -11.78
C ALA A 112 -8.67 21.99 -11.21
N LEU A 113 -8.67 21.88 -9.88
CA LEU A 113 -9.19 20.72 -9.17
C LEU A 113 -10.69 20.54 -9.40
N LYS A 114 -11.45 21.65 -9.37
CA LYS A 114 -12.88 21.64 -9.70
C LYS A 114 -13.12 21.14 -11.12
N ALA A 115 -12.42 21.70 -12.11
CA ALA A 115 -12.56 21.27 -13.49
C ALA A 115 -12.21 19.78 -13.67
N ALA A 116 -11.15 19.29 -13.02
CA ALA A 116 -10.77 17.88 -13.06
C ALA A 116 -11.82 16.97 -12.37
N SER A 117 -12.43 17.43 -11.27
CA SER A 117 -13.55 16.71 -10.64
C SER A 117 -14.79 16.65 -11.53
N GLU A 118 -15.09 17.72 -12.27
CA GLU A 118 -16.18 17.73 -13.26
C GLU A 118 -15.91 16.75 -14.41
N GLU A 119 -14.67 16.67 -14.91
CA GLU A 119 -14.28 15.64 -15.89
C GLU A 119 -14.47 14.21 -15.35
N GLU A 120 -14.08 13.95 -14.10
CA GLU A 120 -14.33 12.66 -13.44
C GLU A 120 -15.83 12.38 -13.28
N ALA A 121 -16.63 13.39 -12.93
CA ALA A 121 -18.08 13.25 -12.81
C ALA A 121 -18.76 12.92 -14.13
N HIS A 122 -18.25 13.43 -15.24
CA HIS A 122 -18.72 13.06 -16.58
C HIS A 122 -18.33 11.63 -16.96
N ALA A 123 -17.22 11.11 -16.44
CA ALA A 123 -16.73 9.78 -16.76
C ALA A 123 -17.34 8.68 -15.89
N ASP A 124 -17.46 8.91 -14.58
CA ASP A 124 -17.86 7.90 -13.60
C ASP A 124 -18.57 8.52 -12.38
N ALA A 125 -19.91 8.47 -12.39
CA ALA A 125 -20.73 8.94 -11.28
C ALA A 125 -20.57 8.10 -9.99
N GLN A 126 -20.22 6.82 -10.11
CA GLN A 126 -19.99 5.96 -8.94
C GLN A 126 -18.69 6.34 -8.24
N LEU A 127 -17.63 6.62 -8.99
CA LEU A 127 -16.37 7.13 -8.45
C LEU A 127 -16.61 8.43 -7.68
N VAL A 128 -17.42 9.36 -8.21
CA VAL A 128 -17.77 10.61 -7.53
C VAL A 128 -18.45 10.34 -6.19
N ALA A 129 -19.50 9.52 -6.16
CA ALA A 129 -20.23 9.22 -4.93
C ALA A 129 -19.32 8.60 -3.85
N LEU A 130 -18.45 7.67 -4.25
CA LEU A 130 -17.47 7.05 -3.34
C LEU A 130 -16.42 8.06 -2.87
N SER A 131 -15.96 8.95 -3.75
CA SER A 131 -14.96 9.97 -3.45
C SER A 131 -15.46 10.98 -2.41
N TRP A 132 -16.71 11.45 -2.55
CA TRP A 132 -17.37 12.30 -1.56
C TRP A 132 -17.55 11.61 -0.22
N THR A 133 -17.97 10.33 -0.24
CA THR A 133 -18.09 9.54 0.99
C THR A 133 -16.73 9.37 1.67
N ALA A 134 -15.68 9.10 0.90
CA ALA A 134 -14.32 8.98 1.41
C ALA A 134 -13.80 10.31 1.99
N ALA A 135 -14.07 11.45 1.33
CA ALA A 135 -13.70 12.77 1.82
C ALA A 135 -14.45 13.10 3.13
N SER A 136 -15.74 12.79 3.20
CA SER A 136 -16.55 12.96 4.41
C SER A 136 -16.01 12.15 5.60
N ARG A 137 -15.57 10.90 5.37
CA ARG A 137 -14.91 10.11 6.43
C ARG A 137 -13.61 10.75 6.91
N ARG A 138 -12.85 11.37 6.01
CA ARG A 138 -11.57 12.00 6.32
C ARG A 138 -11.74 13.29 7.13
N VAL A 139 -12.75 14.10 6.84
CA VAL A 139 -13.01 15.34 7.62
C VAL A 139 -13.51 15.06 9.05
N ASN A 140 -13.92 13.84 9.38
CA ASN A 140 -14.21 13.48 10.78
C ASN A 140 -12.95 13.56 11.68
N ALA A 141 -11.74 13.51 11.10
CA ALA A 141 -10.48 13.73 11.80
C ALA A 141 -10.00 15.20 11.73
N LEU A 142 -10.81 16.10 11.17
CA LEU A 142 -10.48 17.51 11.05
C LEU A 142 -10.50 18.19 12.43
N SER A 143 -9.56 19.12 12.60
CA SER A 143 -9.50 20.03 13.73
C SER A 143 -8.91 21.35 13.25
N GLU A 144 -9.11 22.43 13.99
CA GLU A 144 -8.51 23.74 13.66
C GLU A 144 -6.98 23.65 13.45
N LYS A 145 -6.30 22.76 14.18
CA LYS A 145 -4.84 22.57 14.07
C LYS A 145 -4.41 21.84 12.81
N SER A 146 -5.30 21.06 12.19
CA SER A 146 -5.00 20.30 10.97
C SER A 146 -5.38 21.03 9.68
N CYS A 147 -6.05 22.19 9.75
CA CYS A 147 -6.43 22.97 8.57
C CYS A 147 -5.25 23.24 7.61
N GLY A 148 -4.08 23.63 8.13
CA GLY A 148 -2.90 23.87 7.28
C GLY A 148 -2.41 22.63 6.53
N HIS A 149 -2.57 21.44 7.11
CA HIS A 149 -2.24 20.19 6.43
C HIS A 149 -3.23 19.89 5.31
N PHE A 150 -4.53 20.02 5.57
CA PHE A 150 -5.56 19.82 4.54
C PHE A 150 -5.41 20.81 3.39
N PHE A 151 -5.14 22.09 3.66
CA PHE A 151 -4.87 23.07 2.61
C PHE A 151 -3.65 22.71 1.76
N ALA A 152 -2.53 22.33 2.37
CA ALA A 152 -1.35 21.93 1.60
C ALA A 152 -1.61 20.71 0.70
N GLU A 153 -2.42 19.75 1.16
CA GLU A 153 -2.83 18.59 0.35
C GLU A 153 -3.72 19.00 -0.83
N ILE A 154 -4.69 19.87 -0.57
CA ILE A 154 -5.62 20.39 -1.57
C ILE A 154 -4.89 21.25 -2.62
N GLU A 155 -3.99 22.14 -2.20
CA GLU A 155 -3.16 22.97 -3.10
C GLU A 155 -2.29 22.10 -4.00
N ASN A 156 -1.68 21.05 -3.45
CA ASN A 156 -0.88 20.12 -4.24
C ASN A 156 -1.74 19.35 -5.26
N ALA A 157 -2.97 19.00 -4.89
CA ALA A 157 -3.92 18.36 -5.80
C ALA A 157 -4.37 19.32 -6.93
N ASP A 158 -4.65 20.58 -6.61
CA ASP A 158 -4.99 21.61 -7.61
C ASP A 158 -3.83 21.89 -8.57
N ALA A 159 -2.61 22.02 -8.04
CA ALA A 159 -1.41 22.17 -8.86
C ALA A 159 -1.22 20.97 -9.82
N LYS A 160 -1.45 19.74 -9.32
CA LYS A 160 -1.41 18.53 -10.15
C LYS A 160 -2.52 18.51 -11.22
N ALA A 161 -3.73 18.95 -10.89
CA ALA A 161 -4.81 19.08 -11.86
C ALA A 161 -4.45 20.10 -12.95
N ALA A 162 -3.85 21.23 -12.56
CA ALA A 162 -3.42 22.28 -13.48
C ALA A 162 -2.32 21.80 -14.45
N THR A 163 -1.33 21.03 -13.98
CA THR A 163 -0.29 20.47 -14.85
C THR A 163 -0.89 19.49 -15.87
N ILE A 164 -1.78 18.60 -15.45
CA ILE A 164 -2.47 17.66 -16.34
C ILE A 164 -3.31 18.41 -17.39
N ALA A 165 -4.02 19.46 -17.00
CA ALA A 165 -4.79 20.28 -17.94
C ALA A 165 -3.87 20.97 -18.97
N ALA A 166 -2.74 21.54 -18.53
CA ALA A 166 -1.75 22.15 -19.41
C ALA A 166 -1.14 21.15 -20.40
N ASP A 167 -0.80 19.95 -19.93
CA ASP A 167 -0.25 18.88 -20.76
C ASP A 167 -1.26 18.39 -21.80
N LYS A 168 -2.53 18.21 -21.41
CA LYS A 168 -3.63 17.88 -22.34
C LYS A 168 -3.78 18.96 -23.41
N ALA A 169 -3.76 20.23 -23.03
CA ALA A 169 -3.87 21.36 -23.97
C ALA A 169 -2.68 21.40 -24.95
N ALA A 170 -1.45 21.19 -24.46
CA ALA A 170 -0.25 21.14 -25.28
C ALA A 170 -0.27 19.95 -26.27
N ALA A 171 -0.76 18.79 -25.83
CA ALA A 171 -0.94 17.62 -26.68
C ALA A 171 -1.96 17.88 -27.80
N ALA A 172 -3.11 18.48 -27.47
CA ALA A 172 -4.13 18.84 -28.45
C ALA A 172 -3.62 19.84 -29.51
N ALA A 173 -2.82 20.84 -29.10
CA ALA A 173 -2.21 21.79 -30.02
C ALA A 173 -1.23 21.13 -31.00
N LYS A 174 -0.40 20.19 -30.52
CA LYS A 174 0.52 19.42 -31.36
C LYS A 174 -0.21 18.49 -32.34
N GLY A 175 -1.35 17.93 -31.95
CA GLY A 175 -2.18 17.11 -32.82
C GLY A 175 -2.80 17.92 -33.97
N LYS A 176 -3.27 19.13 -33.70
CA LYS A 176 -3.84 20.03 -34.72
C LYS A 176 -2.81 20.57 -35.71
N ALA A 177 -1.54 20.71 -35.33
CA ALA A 177 -0.47 21.19 -36.22
C ALA A 177 0.04 20.13 -37.22
N LYS A 178 -0.39 18.87 -37.10
CA LYS A 178 0.01 17.75 -37.97
C LYS A 178 -1.03 17.38 -39.03
N HIS A 179 -2.17 18.04 -39.04
CA HIS A 179 -3.25 17.88 -40.03
C HIS A 179 -3.38 19.16 -40.85
#